data_AF-A0A9P8VVJ1-F1
#
_entry.id   AF-A0A9P8VVJ1-F1
#
_cell.length_a   1.000
_cell.length_b   1.000
_cell.length_c   1.000
_cell.angle_alpha   90.00
_cell.angle_beta   90.00
_cell.angle_gamma   90.00
#
_symmetry.space_group_name_H-M   'P 1'
#
loop_
_entity.id
_entity.type
_entity.pdbx_description
1 polymer ?
#
loop_
_entity_poly.entity_id
_entity_poly.type
_entity_poly.pdbx_seq_one_letter_code
_entity_poly.pdbx_strand_id
1 'polypeptide(L)'
;MMMKKLFFFAASLVAAAPCVQRSDNITDSDNASGTASINELFVAKGKKYYGTITDPGLLSSEQNAEVIKSYFGQLTPENSMKWDATEGTQGQFTFDNADTVVSFAEEMAC
;
A
#
# COMPACT_ATOMS: atom_id res chain seq x y z
N MET A 1 40.63 -18.47 -40.09
CA MET A 1 41.52 -18.07 -38.97
C MET A 1 40.64 -17.85 -37.75
N MET A 2 40.66 -18.81 -36.81
CA MET A 2 39.84 -18.84 -35.60
C MET A 2 40.25 -17.73 -34.63
N MET A 3 39.30 -16.92 -34.17
CA MET A 3 39.50 -15.97 -33.06
C MET A 3 38.71 -16.40 -31.83
N LYS A 4 39.47 -16.38 -30.72
CA LYS A 4 39.24 -17.03 -29.44
C LYS A 4 37.97 -16.55 -28.73
N LYS A 5 37.32 -17.49 -28.04
CA LYS A 5 36.40 -17.23 -26.93
C LYS A 5 37.14 -16.42 -25.86
N LEU A 6 36.53 -15.32 -25.42
CA LEU A 6 36.88 -14.63 -24.19
C LEU A 6 35.58 -14.35 -23.44
N PHE A 7 35.28 -15.23 -22.47
CA PHE A 7 34.19 -15.04 -21.52
C PHE A 7 34.63 -13.96 -20.53
N PHE A 8 34.04 -12.77 -20.64
CA PHE A 8 34.11 -11.75 -19.60
C PHE A 8 32.86 -11.90 -18.72
N PHE A 9 33.05 -12.43 -17.51
CA PHE A 9 32.10 -12.27 -16.42
C PHE A 9 32.34 -10.87 -15.82
N ALA A 10 31.42 -9.95 -16.08
CA ALA A 10 31.39 -8.65 -15.41
C ALA A 10 30.14 -8.60 -14.52
N ALA A 11 30.33 -8.82 -13.22
CA ALA A 11 29.38 -8.37 -12.22
C ALA A 11 29.53 -6.86 -12.09
N SER A 12 28.48 -6.08 -12.33
CA SER A 12 28.43 -4.67 -11.91
C SER A 12 27.00 -4.13 -11.86
N LEU A 13 26.65 -3.76 -10.61
CA LEU A 13 25.85 -2.60 -10.20
C LEU A 13 24.37 -2.55 -10.63
N VAL A 14 23.48 -2.91 -9.69
CA VAL A 14 22.13 -2.34 -9.62
C VAL A 14 22.29 -0.83 -9.39
N ALA A 15 22.07 -0.03 -10.42
CA ALA A 15 21.80 1.39 -10.26
C ALA A 15 20.36 1.50 -9.73
N ALA A 16 20.22 1.78 -8.43
CA ALA A 16 18.98 2.33 -7.91
C ALA A 16 18.74 3.66 -8.63
N ALA A 17 17.75 3.71 -9.52
CA ALA A 17 17.33 4.95 -10.14
C ALA A 17 16.49 5.72 -9.10
N PRO A 18 16.93 6.88 -8.57
CA PRO A 18 16.00 7.79 -7.97
C PRO A 18 15.18 8.38 -9.13
N CYS A 19 13.89 8.09 -9.19
CA CYS A 19 13.00 8.91 -10.01
C CYS A 19 12.87 10.28 -9.34
N VAL A 20 13.89 11.12 -9.50
CA VAL A 20 13.73 12.56 -9.40
C VAL A 20 12.94 12.96 -10.65
N GLN A 21 11.64 13.21 -10.47
CA GLN A 21 10.84 13.93 -11.45
C GLN A 21 10.74 15.40 -11.03
N ARG A 22 10.80 16.22 -12.07
CA ARG A 22 11.29 17.59 -12.08
C ARG A 22 10.15 18.59 -12.05
N SER A 23 10.44 19.72 -11.40
CA SER A 23 9.71 20.99 -11.31
C SER A 23 9.02 21.45 -12.61
N ASP A 24 7.73 21.77 -12.53
CA ASP A 24 7.13 23.12 -12.57
C ASP A 24 5.75 23.09 -13.24
N ASN A 25 4.70 23.48 -12.50
CA ASN A 25 3.84 24.64 -12.77
C ASN A 25 2.57 24.52 -11.91
N ILE A 26 2.49 25.33 -10.84
CA ILE A 26 1.24 25.55 -10.11
C ILE A 26 0.33 26.35 -11.04
N THR A 27 -0.44 25.65 -11.86
CA THR A 27 -1.75 26.14 -12.25
C THR A 27 -2.69 25.74 -11.15
N ASP A 28 -2.89 26.67 -10.23
CA ASP A 28 -4.01 26.72 -9.31
C ASP A 28 -5.31 26.50 -10.11
N SER A 29 -5.72 25.24 -10.16
CA SER A 29 -7.03 24.80 -10.61
C SER A 29 -7.71 24.18 -9.40
N ASP A 30 -7.83 24.99 -8.35
CA ASP A 30 -8.91 24.87 -7.39
C ASP A 30 -10.23 24.95 -8.16
N ASN A 31 -10.73 23.80 -8.62
CA ASN A 31 -12.16 23.51 -8.55
C ASN A 31 -12.48 22.03 -8.76
N ALA A 32 -13.12 21.51 -7.70
CA ALA A 32 -13.98 20.33 -7.64
C ALA A 32 -13.31 18.96 -7.43
N SER A 33 -12.94 18.63 -6.18
CA SER A 33 -13.55 17.47 -5.48
C SER A 33 -12.97 17.28 -4.07
N GLY A 34 -13.82 17.26 -3.04
CA GLY A 34 -13.53 16.59 -1.76
C GLY A 34 -12.61 17.32 -0.77
N THR A 35 -12.99 17.27 0.50
CA THR A 35 -12.13 17.63 1.64
C THR A 35 -10.77 16.93 1.54
N ALA A 36 -9.66 17.63 1.77
CA ALA A 36 -8.32 17.03 1.81
C ALA A 36 -8.29 15.77 2.70
N SER A 37 -7.56 14.74 2.27
CA SER A 37 -7.47 13.48 3.01
C SER A 37 -6.94 13.73 4.42
N ILE A 38 -7.58 13.16 5.44
CA ILE A 38 -7.13 13.35 6.83
C ILE A 38 -5.71 12.77 7.02
N ASN A 39 -5.39 11.69 6.32
CA ASN A 39 -4.04 11.13 6.30
C ASN A 39 -3.01 12.11 5.71
N GLU A 40 -3.31 12.73 4.56
CA GLU A 40 -2.42 13.72 3.94
C GLU A 40 -2.16 14.91 4.87
N LEU A 41 -3.22 15.44 5.49
CA LEU A 41 -3.11 16.52 6.47
C LEU A 41 -2.26 16.12 7.68
N PHE A 42 -2.36 14.87 8.13
CA PHE A 42 -1.60 14.37 9.27
C PHE A 42 -0.12 14.15 8.92
N VAL A 43 0.15 13.60 7.73
CA VAL A 43 1.51 13.42 7.20
C VAL A 43 2.18 14.77 6.95
N ALA A 44 1.45 15.77 6.45
CA ALA A 44 1.94 17.14 6.28
C ALA A 44 2.39 17.79 7.60
N LYS A 45 1.93 17.29 8.76
CA LYS A 45 2.41 17.69 10.10
C LYS A 45 3.59 16.87 10.61
N GLY A 46 4.24 16.08 9.75
CA GLY A 46 5.40 15.26 10.08
C GLY A 46 5.06 13.96 10.83
N LYS A 47 3.82 13.48 10.73
CA LYS A 47 3.41 12.16 11.26
C LYS A 47 3.48 11.10 10.15
N LYS A 48 3.41 9.82 10.53
CA LYS A 48 3.56 8.72 9.57
C LYS A 48 2.28 8.41 8.80
N TYR A 49 1.16 8.31 9.50
CA TYR A 49 -0.13 7.98 8.90
C TYR A 49 -1.28 8.34 9.85
N TYR A 50 -2.48 8.50 9.29
CA TYR A 50 -3.75 8.42 9.98
C TYR A 50 -4.48 7.16 9.50
N GLY A 51 -4.73 6.22 10.41
CA GLY A 51 -5.23 4.88 10.08
C GLY A 51 -6.63 4.60 10.59
N THR A 52 -7.22 3.50 10.10
CA THR A 52 -8.51 2.97 10.55
C THR A 52 -8.48 1.45 10.65
N ILE A 53 -9.52 0.86 11.24
CA ILE A 53 -9.75 -0.59 11.24
C ILE A 53 -10.63 -0.99 10.04
N THR A 54 -10.49 -2.23 9.56
CA THR A 54 -11.42 -2.83 8.58
C THR A 54 -11.38 -4.37 8.63
N ASP A 55 -12.31 -5.03 7.94
CA ASP A 55 -12.36 -6.48 7.73
C ASP A 55 -13.22 -6.77 6.47
N PRO A 56 -13.25 -8.01 5.90
CA PRO A 56 -14.02 -8.33 4.71
C PRO A 56 -15.50 -7.92 4.78
N GLY A 57 -16.11 -8.01 5.97
CA GLY A 57 -17.49 -7.58 6.18
C GLY A 57 -17.69 -6.08 5.91
N LEU A 58 -16.74 -5.23 6.34
CA LEU A 58 -16.79 -3.79 6.08
C LEU A 58 -16.40 -3.44 4.65
N LEU A 59 -15.44 -4.17 4.07
CA LEU A 59 -14.98 -3.99 2.69
C LEU A 59 -16.00 -4.41 1.64
N SER A 60 -16.99 -5.23 2.01
CA SER A 60 -18.10 -5.60 1.11
C SER A 60 -19.00 -4.42 0.72
N SER A 61 -18.96 -3.33 1.49
CA SER A 61 -19.65 -2.07 1.17
C SER A 61 -18.72 -1.17 0.36
N GLU A 62 -19.09 -0.91 -0.89
CA GLU A 62 -18.37 0.01 -1.80
C GLU A 62 -18.15 1.37 -1.15
N GLN A 63 -19.17 1.90 -0.45
CA GLN A 63 -19.06 3.18 0.25
C GLN A 63 -17.97 3.19 1.32
N ASN A 64 -17.86 2.11 2.11
CA ASN A 64 -16.81 2.00 3.12
C ASN A 64 -15.44 1.89 2.45
N ALA A 65 -15.32 1.06 1.42
CA ALA A 65 -14.07 0.89 0.68
C ALA A 65 -13.59 2.22 0.06
N GLU A 66 -14.48 3.00 -0.54
CA GLU A 66 -14.17 4.31 -1.12
C GLU A 66 -13.72 5.33 -0.07
N VAL A 67 -14.41 5.40 1.07
CA VAL A 67 -14.02 6.28 2.18
C VAL A 67 -12.65 5.86 2.73
N ILE A 68 -12.42 4.57 2.89
CA ILE A 68 -11.14 4.07 3.38
C ILE A 68 -10.00 4.45 2.44
N LYS A 69 -10.17 4.19 1.13
CA LYS A 69 -9.19 4.54 0.08
C LYS A 69 -8.91 6.05 0.02
N SER A 70 -9.93 6.88 0.23
CA SER A 70 -9.81 8.33 0.08
C SER A 70 -9.16 9.04 1.28
N TYR A 71 -9.39 8.55 2.50
CA TYR A 71 -9.08 9.32 3.71
C TYR A 71 -7.98 8.73 4.61
N PHE A 72 -7.66 7.44 4.51
CA PHE A 72 -6.76 6.76 5.44
C PHE A 72 -5.51 6.21 4.78
N GLY A 73 -4.39 6.21 5.51
CA GLY A 73 -3.08 5.75 5.02
C GLY A 73 -2.55 4.49 5.71
N GLN A 74 -3.34 3.88 6.60
CA GLN A 74 -2.96 2.65 7.30
C GLN A 74 -4.21 1.88 7.72
N LEU A 75 -4.13 0.54 7.65
CA LEU A 75 -5.21 -0.35 8.06
C LEU A 75 -4.77 -1.37 9.09
N THR A 76 -5.65 -1.60 10.06
CA THR A 76 -5.52 -2.67 11.04
C THR A 76 -6.72 -3.61 10.91
N PRO A 77 -6.53 -4.92 10.68
CA PRO A 77 -7.64 -5.87 10.61
C PRO A 77 -8.38 -5.95 11.96
N GLU A 78 -9.72 -5.88 11.94
CA GLU A 78 -10.55 -5.85 13.15
C GLU A 78 -10.53 -7.19 13.90
N ASN A 79 -10.75 -8.30 13.17
CA ASN A 79 -10.82 -9.65 13.74
C ASN A 79 -9.96 -10.66 12.99
N SER A 80 -9.77 -10.51 11.67
CA SER A 80 -9.16 -11.54 10.82
C SER A 80 -7.72 -11.94 11.14
N MET A 81 -6.96 -11.14 11.89
CA MET A 81 -5.61 -11.50 12.36
C MET A 81 -5.54 -11.89 13.84
N LYS A 82 -6.68 -12.06 14.52
CA LYS A 82 -6.68 -12.62 15.88
C LYS A 82 -6.30 -14.09 15.83
N TRP A 83 -5.80 -14.61 16.95
CA TRP A 83 -5.34 -16.01 17.03
C TRP A 83 -6.49 -16.98 16.72
N ASP A 84 -7.67 -16.77 17.29
CA ASP A 84 -8.84 -17.60 17.01
C ASP A 84 -9.23 -17.63 15.53
N ALA A 85 -9.02 -16.53 14.80
CA ALA A 85 -9.25 -16.45 13.36
C ALA A 85 -8.14 -17.11 12.53
N THR A 86 -6.88 -17.00 12.96
CA THR A 86 -5.71 -17.46 12.19
C THR A 86 -5.26 -18.87 12.52
N GLU A 87 -5.50 -19.36 13.73
CA GLU A 87 -5.16 -20.70 14.22
C GLU A 87 -6.16 -21.15 15.30
N GLY A 88 -7.45 -21.23 14.94
CA GLY A 88 -8.51 -21.69 15.86
C GLY A 88 -8.38 -23.17 16.27
N THR A 89 -7.63 -23.97 15.50
CA THR A 89 -7.19 -25.31 15.87
C THR A 89 -5.67 -25.38 15.70
N GLN A 90 -4.97 -25.87 16.73
CA GLN A 90 -3.51 -25.89 16.73
C GLN A 90 -2.93 -26.55 15.47
N GLY A 91 -2.01 -25.86 14.80
CA GLY A 91 -1.38 -26.31 13.56
C GLY A 91 -2.28 -26.26 12.32
N GLN A 92 -3.49 -25.69 12.41
CA GLN A 92 -4.37 -25.44 11.28
C GLN A 92 -4.54 -23.94 11.09
N PHE A 93 -3.88 -23.40 10.06
CA PHE A 93 -3.87 -21.97 9.79
C PHE A 93 -4.84 -21.58 8.69
N THR A 94 -5.56 -20.48 8.91
CA THR A 94 -6.49 -19.89 7.95
C THR A 94 -6.20 -18.40 7.81
N PHE A 95 -5.87 -17.94 6.60
CA PHE A 95 -5.50 -16.54 6.36
C PHE A 95 -6.41 -15.81 5.37
N ASP A 96 -7.39 -16.48 4.75
CA ASP A 96 -8.21 -15.90 3.67
C ASP A 96 -8.80 -14.51 3.98
N ASN A 97 -9.34 -14.34 5.20
CA ASN A 97 -9.90 -13.06 5.63
C ASN A 97 -8.81 -12.00 5.88
N ALA A 98 -7.66 -12.40 6.43
CA ALA A 98 -6.54 -11.50 6.67
C ALA A 98 -5.91 -11.06 5.33
N ASP A 99 -5.77 -11.99 4.39
CA ASP A 99 -5.24 -11.76 3.05
C ASP A 99 -6.12 -10.80 2.25
N THR A 100 -7.44 -10.83 2.47
CA THR A 100 -8.36 -9.84 1.88
C THR A 100 -8.03 -8.41 2.36
N VAL A 101 -7.75 -8.22 3.65
CA VAL A 101 -7.40 -6.91 4.21
C VAL A 101 -6.01 -6.46 3.74
N VAL A 102 -5.04 -7.37 3.68
CA VAL A 102 -3.69 -7.09 3.18
C VAL A 102 -3.74 -6.68 1.70
N SER A 103 -4.43 -7.45 0.87
CA SER A 103 -4.57 -7.17 -0.56
C SER A 103 -5.22 -5.81 -0.80
N PHE A 104 -6.27 -5.49 -0.04
CA PHE A 104 -6.91 -4.18 -0.11
C PHE A 104 -5.97 -3.03 0.32
N ALA A 105 -5.15 -3.24 1.36
CA ALA A 105 -4.16 -2.26 1.79
C ALA A 105 -3.04 -2.06 0.75
N GLU A 106 -2.64 -3.11 0.03
CA GLU A 106 -1.68 -3.02 -1.08
C GLU A 106 -2.24 -2.22 -2.26
N GLU A 107 -3.54 -2.37 -2.58
CA GLU A 107 -4.22 -1.56 -3.59
C GLU A 107 -4.29 -0.07 -3.24
N MET A 108 -4.33 0.28 -1.95
CA MET A 108 -4.35 1.68 -1.51
C MET A 108 -3.01 2.39 -1.69
N ALA A 109 -1.91 1.65 -1.70
CA ALA A 109 -0.55 2.17 -1.63
C ALA A 109 0.12 2.36 -3.01
N CYS A 110 -0.62 2.15 -4.11
CA CYS A 110 -0.12 2.26 -5.49
C CYS A 110 -0.72 3.45 -6.25
#